data_AF-A0A3A0E8G4-F1
#
_entry.id   AF-A0A3A0E8G4-F1
#
_cell.length_a   1.000
_cell.length_b   1.000
_cell.length_c   1.000
_cell.angle_alpha   90.00
_cell.angle_beta   90.00
_cell.angle_gamma   90.00
#
_symmetry.space_group_name_H-M   'P 1'
#
loop_
_entity.id
_entity.type
_entity.pdbx_description
1 polymer ?
#
loop_
_entity_poly.entity_id
_entity_poly.type
_entity_poly.pdbx_seq_one_letter_code
_entity_poly.pdbx_strand_id
1 'polypeptide(L)' 'GKTGLSQSEFARLIGVSVRTLQEWEQGRRAPSGAARTLLMMADRNPKALLDVAA' A
#
# COMPACT_ATOMS: atom_id res chain seq x y z
N GLY A 1 2.84 -10.37 3.45
CA GLY A 1 1.67 -9.88 2.67
C GLY A 1 1.72 -10.42 1.25
N LYS A 2 0.61 -10.35 0.51
CA LYS A 2 0.46 -10.91 -0.86
C LYS A 2 1.44 -10.34 -1.91
N THR A 3 2.09 -9.22 -1.61
CA THR A 3 3.08 -8.55 -2.47
C THR A 3 4.53 -8.99 -2.23
N GLY A 4 4.84 -9.67 -1.12
CA GLY A 4 6.22 -10.01 -0.73
C GLY A 4 7.08 -8.84 -0.25
N LEU A 5 6.55 -7.62 -0.23
CA LEU A 5 7.29 -6.40 0.16
C LEU A 5 7.35 -6.21 1.68
N SER A 6 8.44 -5.61 2.15
CA SER A 6 8.51 -5.01 3.48
C SER A 6 7.58 -3.79 3.58
N GLN A 7 7.28 -3.36 4.81
CA GLN A 7 6.42 -2.21 5.05
C GLN A 7 6.98 -0.92 4.42
N SER A 8 8.31 -0.74 4.42
CA SER A 8 8.97 0.42 3.84
C SER A 8 8.94 0.42 2.31
N GLU A 9 9.13 -0.74 1.69
CA GLU A 9 8.99 -0.91 0.24
C GLU A 9 7.55 -0.67 -0.20
N PHE A 10 6.57 -1.21 0.53
CA PHE A 10 5.15 -1.02 0.22
C PHE A 10 4.70 0.43 0.40
N ALA A 11 5.15 1.10 1.48
CA ALA A 11 4.85 2.52 1.69
C ALA A 11 5.40 3.39 0.55
N ARG A 12 6.65 3.12 0.12
CA ARG A 12 7.27 3.81 -1.02
C ARG A 12 6.49 3.59 -2.31
N LEU A 13 6.11 2.34 -2.57
CA LEU A 13 5.33 1.94 -3.75
C LEU A 13 4.01 2.72 -3.88
N ILE A 14 3.28 2.89 -2.78
CA ILE A 14 1.98 3.60 -2.79
C ILE A 14 2.10 5.10 -2.48
N GLY A 15 3.33 5.64 -2.45
CA GLY A 15 3.59 7.07 -2.33
C GLY A 15 3.29 7.67 -0.94
N VAL A 16 3.45 6.90 0.13
CA VAL A 16 3.22 7.38 1.51
C VAL A 16 4.40 7.09 2.44
N SER A 17 4.43 7.77 3.59
CA SER A 17 5.41 7.45 4.63
C SER A 17 5.06 6.12 5.31
N VAL A 18 6.08 5.42 5.84
CA VAL A 18 5.87 4.22 6.67
C VAL A 18 4.95 4.51 7.86
N ARG A 19 5.09 5.69 8.46
CA ARG A 19 4.23 6.13 9.56
C ARG A 19 2.75 6.24 9.14
N THR A 20 2.48 6.76 7.95
CA THR A 20 1.12 6.86 7.40
C THR A 20 0.52 5.46 7.21
N LEU A 21 1.28 4.54 6.63
CA LEU A 21 0.85 3.15 6.46
C LEU A 21 0.56 2.47 7.82
N GLN A 22 1.42 2.67 8.82
CA GLN A 22 1.20 2.15 10.18
C GLN A 22 -0.04 2.74 10.85
N GLU A 23 -0.35 4.02 10.65
CA GLU A 23 -1.59 4.62 11.15
C GLU A 23 -2.85 3.99 10.53
N TRP A 24 -2.77 3.50 9.29
CA TRP A 24 -3.86 2.76 8.63
C TRP A 24 -3.99 1.33 9.16
N GLU A 25 -2.89 0.58 9.22
CA GLU A 25 -2.87 -0.80 9.72
C GLU A 25 -3.34 -0.90 11.17
N GLN A 26 -3.07 0.13 11.98
CA GLN A 26 -3.48 0.22 13.38
C GLN A 26 -4.86 0.87 13.55
N GLY A 27 -5.56 1.19 12.46
CA GLY A 27 -6.92 1.73 12.48
C GLY A 27 -7.03 3.16 13.02
N ARG A 28 -5.92 3.89 13.21
CA ARG A 28 -5.92 5.28 13.71
C ARG A 28 -6.35 6.29 12.66
N ARG A 29 -6.12 5.99 11.38
CA ARG A 29 -6.56 6.82 10.24
C ARG A 29 -7.08 5.93 9.12
N ALA A 30 -7.97 6.50 8.31
CA ALA A 30 -8.42 5.86 7.09
C ALA A 30 -7.55 6.31 5.89
N PRO A 31 -7.23 5.41 4.95
CA PRO A 31 -6.63 5.79 3.68
C PRO A 31 -7.56 6.67 2.83
N SER A 32 -6.97 7.55 2.03
CA SER A 32 -7.67 8.33 1.00
C SER A 32 -8.30 7.42 -0.06
N GLY A 33 -9.18 7.96 -0.91
CA GLY A 33 -9.79 7.18 -1.99
C GLY A 33 -8.75 6.52 -2.90
N ALA A 34 -7.74 7.28 -3.36
CA ALA A 34 -6.66 6.75 -4.18
C ALA A 34 -5.83 5.69 -3.46
N ALA A 35 -5.49 5.91 -2.19
CA ALA A 35 -4.76 4.94 -1.39
C ALA A 35 -5.56 3.64 -1.19
N ARG A 36 -6.88 3.70 -0.98
CA ARG A 36 -7.74 2.51 -0.93
C ARG A 36 -7.68 1.72 -2.22
N THR A 37 -7.69 2.38 -3.37
CA THR A 37 -7.56 1.71 -4.67
C THR A 37 -6.25 0.94 -4.77
N LEU A 38 -5.13 1.55 -4.38
CA LEU A 38 -3.82 0.90 -4.37
C LEU A 38 -3.77 -0.28 -3.38
N LEU A 39 -4.35 -0.13 -2.19
CA LEU A 39 -4.47 -1.21 -1.20
C LEU A 39 -5.33 -2.37 -1.74
N MET A 40 -6.44 -2.08 -2.42
CA MET A 40 -7.27 -3.11 -3.07
C MET A 40 -6.55 -3.82 -4.22
N MET A 41 -5.76 -3.08 -5.01
CA MET A 41 -4.91 -3.67 -6.05
C MET A 41 -3.84 -4.58 -5.44
N ALA A 42 -3.18 -4.16 -4.35
CA ALA A 42 -2.22 -4.99 -3.63
C ALA A 42 -2.82 -6.33 -3.17
N ASP A 43 -4.10 -6.32 -2.78
CA ASP A 43 -4.80 -7.50 -2.28
C ASP A 43 -5.33 -8.42 -3.40
N ARG A 44 -5.85 -7.84 -4.49
CA ARG A 44 -6.52 -8.59 -5.57
C ARG A 44 -5.63 -8.92 -6.76
N ASN A 45 -4.70 -8.04 -7.10
CA ASN A 45 -3.78 -8.21 -8.22
C ASN A 45 -2.42 -7.57 -7.91
N PRO A 46 -1.62 -8.19 -7.03
CA PRO A 46 -0.33 -7.64 -6.60
C PRO A 46 0.63 -7.42 -7.76
N LYS A 47 0.53 -8.22 -8.84
CA LYS A 47 1.36 -8.05 -10.04
C LYS A 47 1.09 -6.71 -10.73
N ALA A 48 -0.17 -6.37 -10.96
CA ALA A 48 -0.53 -5.09 -11.58
C ALA A 48 -0.08 -3.87 -10.76
N LEU A 49 -0.09 -3.98 -9.42
CA LEU A 49 0.44 -2.90 -8.58
C LEU A 49 1.97 -2.74 -8.75
N LEU A 50 2.70 -3.86 -8.83
CA LEU A 50 4.15 -3.85 -9.03
C LEU A 50 4.53 -3.34 -10.43
N ASP A 51 3.72 -3.63 -11.46
CA ASP A 51 3.96 -3.16 -12.83
C ASP A 51 3.86 -1.63 -12.97
N VAL A 52 3.04 -0.96 -12.14
CA VAL A 52 2.91 0.52 -12.11
C VAL A 52 4.10 1.19 -11.40
N ALA A 53 4.88 0.41 -10.66
CA ALA A 53 6.02 0.89 -9.87
C ALA A 53 7.35 0.95 -10.65
N ALA A 54 7.40 0.27 -11.79
CA ALA A 54 8.56 0.17 -12.68
C ALA A 54 8.59 1.36 -13.64
#